data_AF-A0AAW5R074-F1
#
_entry.id   AF-A0AAW5R074-F1
#
_cell.length_a   1.000
_cell.length_b   1.000
_cell.length_c   1.000
_cell.angle_alpha   90.00
_cell.angle_beta   90.00
_cell.angle_gamma   90.00
#
_symmetry.space_group_name_H-M   'P 1'
#
loop_
_entity.id
_entity.type
_entity.pdbx_description
1 polymer ?
#
loop_
_entity_poly.entity_id
_entity_poly.type
_entity_poly.pdbx_seq_one_letter_code
_entity_poly.pdbx_strand_id
1 'polypeptide(L)'
;MKCPTGIAAAIVAVGLVAWGGDGALAKSHGDPGDALEEQAIAPGLTMPQMDPVRGRDLFASKGCVVCHAINGVGGEDAPALDADTMPVPMNPFEFAAKMWRGAEAMVYLQREELGEPIVLDGAELADIIAFVHDAEAQRRFSDADIPSGIRNLMHHMEEDDEHHEDDDDREEAHD
;
A
#
# COMPACT_ATOMS: atom_id res chain seq x y z
N MET A 1 -41.53 -66.42 -44.82
CA MET A 1 -40.59 -67.51 -44.49
C MET A 1 -39.25 -66.90 -44.09
N LYS A 2 -38.83 -67.16 -42.84
CA LYS A 2 -37.45 -67.29 -42.34
C LYS A 2 -36.48 -66.07 -42.40
N CYS A 3 -36.17 -65.51 -41.23
CA CYS A 3 -34.77 -65.27 -40.78
C CYS A 3 -34.03 -66.64 -40.69
N PRO A 4 -32.68 -66.76 -40.64
CA PRO A 4 -31.63 -65.86 -40.13
C PRO A 4 -30.43 -65.79 -41.13
N THR A 5 -29.25 -65.17 -40.93
CA THR A 5 -28.12 -65.37 -40.00
C THR A 5 -27.04 -64.38 -40.50
N GLY A 6 -26.38 -63.57 -39.66
CA GLY A 6 -25.14 -63.95 -38.99
C GLY A 6 -23.95 -64.04 -39.97
N ILE A 7 -23.08 -63.01 -40.04
CA ILE A 7 -21.73 -63.14 -40.59
C ILE A 7 -20.73 -62.43 -39.68
N ALA A 8 -19.65 -63.18 -39.45
CA ALA A 8 -18.54 -62.98 -38.54
C ALA A 8 -17.74 -61.69 -38.77
N ALA A 9 -17.15 -61.22 -37.67
CA ALA A 9 -16.04 -60.30 -37.66
C ALA A 9 -14.76 -60.98 -38.18
N ALA A 10 -13.98 -60.28 -39.00
CA ALA A 10 -12.52 -60.36 -39.01
C ALA A 10 -11.88 -59.20 -39.78
N ILE A 11 -11.19 -58.35 -39.01
CA ILE A 11 -9.86 -57.77 -39.25
C ILE A 11 -9.69 -56.84 -40.47
N VAL A 12 -9.63 -55.53 -40.18
CA VAL A 12 -8.85 -54.56 -40.96
C VAL A 12 -7.71 -54.05 -40.08
N ALA A 13 -6.49 -54.19 -40.60
CA ALA A 13 -5.25 -53.77 -39.96
C ALA A 13 -5.24 -52.25 -39.73
N VAL A 14 -4.98 -51.84 -38.49
CA VAL A 14 -4.72 -50.44 -38.14
C VAL A 14 -3.30 -50.10 -38.56
N GLY A 15 -3.16 -49.43 -39.71
CA GLY A 15 -1.93 -48.72 -40.07
C GLY A 15 -1.85 -47.43 -39.26
N LEU A 16 -0.95 -47.39 -38.27
CA LEU A 16 -0.54 -46.17 -37.58
C LEU A 16 0.34 -45.33 -38.52
N VAL A 17 -0.24 -44.28 -39.10
CA VAL A 17 0.53 -43.12 -39.56
C VAL A 17 0.48 -42.09 -38.44
N ALA A 18 1.52 -42.07 -37.61
CA ALA A 18 1.72 -41.01 -36.63
C ALA A 18 2.25 -39.77 -37.34
N TRP A 19 1.50 -38.67 -37.24
CA TRP A 19 2.00 -37.34 -37.55
C TRP A 19 3.00 -36.97 -36.46
N GLY A 20 4.27 -36.75 -36.85
CA GLY A 20 5.29 -36.21 -35.97
C GLY A 20 5.11 -34.71 -35.85
N GLY A 21 4.59 -34.26 -34.70
CA GLY A 21 4.47 -32.87 -34.33
C GLY A 21 4.19 -32.77 -32.83
N ASP A 22 4.98 -31.92 -32.17
CA ASP A 22 4.85 -31.39 -30.81
C ASP A 22 5.44 -32.17 -29.62
N GLY A 23 6.29 -31.46 -28.89
CA GLY A 23 6.51 -31.68 -27.46
C GLY A 23 7.92 -32.13 -27.07
N ALA A 24 8.88 -31.22 -27.11
CA ALA A 24 10.12 -31.39 -26.36
C ALA A 24 9.81 -31.39 -24.86
N LEU A 25 9.80 -32.57 -24.24
CA LEU A 25 9.76 -32.71 -22.78
C LEU A 25 11.17 -32.51 -22.21
N ALA A 26 11.49 -31.28 -21.82
CA ALA A 26 12.64 -31.00 -20.97
C ALA A 26 12.35 -31.48 -19.55
N LYS A 27 13.26 -32.28 -18.99
CA LYS A 27 13.14 -32.85 -17.64
C LYS A 27 13.37 -31.79 -16.58
N SER A 28 12.51 -31.84 -15.55
CA SER A 28 12.61 -31.07 -14.31
C SER A 28 13.82 -31.49 -13.49
N HIS A 29 14.69 -30.54 -13.17
CA HIS A 29 15.56 -30.58 -12.00
C HIS A 29 15.45 -29.21 -11.33
N GLY A 30 14.58 -29.10 -10.32
CA GLY A 30 14.62 -28.02 -9.34
C GLY A 30 15.17 -28.61 -8.05
N ASP A 31 16.36 -28.16 -7.67
CA ASP A 31 17.02 -28.49 -6.41
C ASP A 31 16.35 -27.68 -5.28
N PRO A 32 15.95 -28.27 -4.13
CA PRO A 32 15.39 -27.52 -3.01
C PRO A 32 16.49 -26.87 -2.16
N GLY A 33 17.42 -26.17 -2.80
CA GLY A 33 18.61 -25.57 -2.18
C GLY A 33 18.64 -24.04 -2.15
N ASP A 34 17.84 -23.35 -2.96
CA ASP A 34 17.89 -21.87 -3.09
C ASP A 34 16.70 -21.21 -2.37
N ALA A 35 16.58 -21.48 -1.07
CA ALA A 35 15.93 -20.54 -0.17
C ALA A 35 17.04 -19.62 0.36
N LEU A 36 16.90 -18.32 0.08
CA LEU A 36 17.83 -17.20 0.33
C LEU A 36 18.75 -16.85 -0.86
N GLU A 37 18.21 -16.61 -2.06
CA GLU A 37 18.91 -15.78 -3.05
C GLU A 37 18.68 -14.30 -2.70
N GLU A 38 19.69 -13.75 -2.03
CA GLU A 38 19.88 -12.34 -1.67
C GLU A 38 19.47 -11.43 -2.85
N GLN A 39 18.54 -10.51 -2.60
CA GLN A 39 17.96 -9.60 -3.58
C GLN A 39 19.04 -8.79 -4.32
N ALA A 40 19.45 -9.25 -5.50
CA ALA A 40 20.15 -8.41 -6.45
C ALA A 40 19.13 -7.44 -7.06
N ILE A 41 19.11 -6.20 -6.55
CA ILE A 41 18.47 -5.06 -7.22
C ILE A 41 19.01 -5.02 -8.65
N ALA A 42 18.12 -5.00 -9.65
CA ALA A 42 18.50 -5.05 -11.05
C ALA A 42 19.59 -4.01 -11.39
N PRO A 43 20.56 -4.33 -12.27
CA PRO A 43 21.61 -3.38 -12.64
C PRO A 43 20.99 -2.09 -13.19
N GLY A 44 21.32 -0.97 -12.55
CA GLY A 44 20.83 0.37 -12.92
C GLY A 44 19.73 0.93 -12.01
N LEU A 45 19.26 0.18 -11.00
CA LEU A 45 18.37 0.71 -9.96
C LEU A 45 19.17 1.08 -8.71
N THR A 46 18.90 2.27 -8.17
CA THR A 46 19.42 2.71 -6.87
C THR A 46 18.26 2.74 -5.89
N MET A 47 18.42 2.05 -4.77
CA MET A 47 17.50 2.21 -3.64
C MET A 47 18.01 3.35 -2.76
N PRO A 48 17.18 4.36 -2.46
CA PRO A 48 17.56 5.40 -1.53
C PRO A 48 17.83 4.79 -0.15
N GLN A 49 18.71 5.43 0.62
CA GLN A 49 18.81 5.13 2.05
C GLN A 49 17.49 5.47 2.73
N MET A 50 17.13 4.67 3.73
CA MET A 50 15.89 4.78 4.48
C MET A 50 16.25 5.06 5.95
N ASP A 51 15.95 6.28 6.41
CA ASP A 51 16.20 6.73 7.77
C ASP A 51 14.87 7.02 8.50
N PRO A 52 14.44 6.17 9.44
CA PRO A 52 13.18 6.39 10.16
C PRO A 52 13.21 7.58 11.12
N VAL A 53 14.40 8.05 11.54
CA VAL A 53 14.53 9.24 12.40
C VAL A 53 14.25 10.49 11.58
N ARG A 54 14.89 10.62 10.40
CA ARG A 54 14.58 11.69 9.46
C ARG A 54 13.14 11.58 8.95
N GLY A 55 12.63 10.37 8.76
CA GLY A 55 11.24 10.10 8.37
C GLY A 55 10.21 10.62 9.37
N ARG A 56 10.47 10.49 10.67
CA ARG A 56 9.62 11.05 11.73
C ARG A 56 9.53 12.58 11.63
N ASP A 57 10.67 13.24 11.45
CA ASP A 57 10.71 14.70 11.35
C ASP A 57 10.00 15.19 10.06
N LEU A 58 10.16 14.45 8.96
CA LEU A 58 9.47 14.71 7.70
C LEU A 58 7.96 14.50 7.80
N PHE A 59 7.50 13.44 8.46
CA PHE A 59 6.07 13.16 8.66
C PHE A 59 5.35 14.32 9.34
N ALA A 60 5.97 14.91 10.37
CA ALA A 60 5.41 16.08 11.04
C ALA A 60 5.56 17.35 10.20
N SER A 61 6.78 17.67 9.75
CA SER A 61 7.07 18.96 9.10
C SER A 61 6.48 19.13 7.70
N LYS A 62 6.24 18.03 6.97
CA LYS A 62 5.54 18.05 5.67
C LYS A 62 4.02 18.17 5.82
N GLY A 63 3.48 18.02 7.03
CA GLY A 63 2.05 18.10 7.30
C GLY A 63 1.29 16.78 7.17
N CYS A 64 1.98 15.63 7.06
CA CYS A 64 1.29 14.33 7.02
C CYS A 64 0.49 14.07 8.31
N VAL A 65 1.03 14.51 9.45
CA VAL A 65 0.40 14.41 10.78
C VAL A 65 -0.93 15.17 10.90
N VAL A 66 -1.20 16.13 10.02
CA VAL A 66 -2.46 16.91 10.06
C VAL A 66 -3.66 16.00 9.83
N CYS A 67 -3.55 15.02 8.92
CA CYS A 67 -4.66 14.12 8.59
C CYS A 67 -4.43 12.67 9.05
N HIS A 68 -3.18 12.24 9.21
CA HIS A 68 -2.84 10.87 9.57
C HIS A 68 -2.32 10.78 11.01
N ALA A 69 -2.94 9.93 11.83
CA ALA A 69 -2.45 9.61 13.16
C ALA A 69 -1.35 8.53 13.18
N ILE A 70 -0.46 8.62 14.18
CA ILE A 70 0.46 7.57 14.62
C ILE A 70 0.36 7.44 16.14
N ASN A 71 0.01 6.26 16.64
CA ASN A 71 -0.22 5.95 18.05
C ASN A 71 -1.15 6.96 18.75
N GLY A 72 -2.16 7.45 18.03
CA GLY A 72 -3.12 8.45 18.51
C GLY A 72 -2.60 9.89 18.50
N VAL A 73 -1.46 10.17 17.85
CA VAL A 73 -0.92 11.53 17.65
C VAL A 73 -1.08 11.93 16.19
N GLY A 74 -1.84 13.00 15.94
CA GLY A 74 -2.20 13.48 14.61
C GLY A 74 -3.72 13.57 14.41
N GLY A 75 -4.15 13.90 13.19
CA GLY A 75 -5.57 13.94 12.83
C GLY A 75 -6.17 12.58 12.50
N GLU A 76 -7.50 12.56 12.34
CA GLU A 76 -8.30 11.35 12.11
C GLU A 76 -8.97 11.31 10.72
N ASP A 77 -8.78 12.35 9.90
CA ASP A 77 -9.38 12.48 8.55
C ASP A 77 -8.90 11.41 7.55
N ALA A 78 -7.76 10.78 7.85
CA ALA A 78 -7.17 9.74 7.02
C ALA A 78 -6.77 8.52 7.85
N PRO A 79 -6.63 7.33 7.22
CA PRO A 79 -6.30 6.11 7.95
C PRO A 79 -5.01 6.27 8.76
N ALA A 80 -5.04 5.84 10.02
CA ALA A 80 -3.87 5.79 10.88
C ALA A 80 -2.74 4.97 10.23
N LEU A 81 -1.50 5.36 10.52
CA LEU A 81 -0.29 4.78 9.95
C LEU A 81 0.54 4.04 11.01
N ASP A 82 -0.14 3.42 11.97
CA ASP A 82 0.49 2.62 13.02
C ASP A 82 1.18 1.39 12.43
N ALA A 83 2.49 1.27 12.68
CA ALA A 83 3.33 0.21 12.12
C ALA A 83 2.89 -1.19 12.57
N ASP A 84 2.26 -1.33 13.74
CA ASP A 84 1.78 -2.61 14.25
C ASP A 84 0.54 -3.15 13.51
N THR A 85 -0.15 -2.30 12.74
CA THR A 85 -1.27 -2.67 11.87
C THR A 85 -0.81 -3.03 10.45
N MET A 86 0.45 -2.79 10.10
CA MET A 86 0.96 -2.98 8.74
C MET A 86 1.58 -4.37 8.53
N PRO A 87 1.54 -4.92 7.30
CA PRO A 87 2.17 -6.19 6.99
C PRO A 87 3.69 -6.18 7.22
N VAL A 88 4.21 -7.27 7.77
CA VAL A 88 5.64 -7.54 7.92
C VAL A 88 6.02 -8.73 7.04
N PRO A 89 7.06 -8.64 6.17
CA PRO A 89 7.97 -7.51 6.00
C PRO A 89 7.33 -6.31 5.27
N MET A 90 7.83 -5.10 5.56
CA MET A 90 7.39 -3.89 4.87
C MET A 90 7.62 -3.99 3.36
N ASN A 91 6.68 -3.48 2.56
CA ASN A 91 6.84 -3.36 1.12
C ASN A 91 6.69 -1.89 0.71
N PRO A 92 7.81 -1.18 0.43
CA PRO A 92 7.77 0.25 0.12
C PRO A 92 7.02 0.55 -1.18
N PHE A 93 6.98 -0.40 -2.13
CA PHE A 93 6.25 -0.23 -3.39
C PHE A 93 4.74 -0.36 -3.19
N GLU A 94 4.28 -1.26 -2.32
CA GLU A 94 2.86 -1.35 -1.97
C GLU A 94 2.39 -0.12 -1.19
N PHE A 95 3.23 0.43 -0.32
CA PHE A 95 2.92 1.71 0.34
C PHE A 95 2.76 2.83 -0.69
N ALA A 96 3.71 2.98 -1.62
CA ALA A 96 3.61 3.96 -2.70
C ALA A 96 2.39 3.74 -3.59
N ALA A 97 2.05 2.48 -3.89
CA ALA A 97 0.84 2.15 -4.65
C ALA A 97 -0.45 2.50 -3.89
N LYS A 98 -0.47 2.32 -2.56
CA LYS A 98 -1.60 2.75 -1.70
C LYS A 98 -1.74 4.26 -1.70
N MET A 99 -0.64 5.01 -1.56
CA MET A 99 -0.64 6.47 -1.70
C MET A 99 -1.17 6.89 -3.08
N TRP A 100 -0.72 6.25 -4.16
CA TRP A 100 -1.17 6.56 -5.52
C TRP A 100 -2.68 6.37 -5.69
N ARG A 101 -3.25 5.30 -5.13
CA ARG A 101 -4.71 5.06 -5.16
C ARG A 101 -5.49 6.10 -4.35
N GLY A 102 -4.90 6.65 -3.28
CA GLY A 102 -5.50 7.71 -2.46
C GLY A 102 -5.19 9.13 -2.93
N ALA A 103 -4.44 9.31 -4.03
CA ALA A 103 -3.85 10.60 -4.39
C ALA A 103 -4.89 11.70 -4.65
N GLU A 104 -6.02 11.39 -5.26
CA GLU A 104 -7.07 12.38 -5.53
C GLU A 104 -7.65 12.97 -4.24
N ALA A 105 -8.02 12.10 -3.29
CA ALA A 105 -8.53 12.52 -1.99
C ALA A 105 -7.47 13.29 -1.18
N MET A 106 -6.22 12.79 -1.15
CA MET A 106 -5.12 13.49 -0.48
C MET A 106 -4.87 14.87 -1.09
N VAL A 107 -4.83 15.00 -2.41
CA VAL A 107 -4.60 16.29 -3.08
C VAL A 107 -5.74 17.27 -2.85
N TYR A 108 -6.98 16.79 -2.77
CA TYR A 108 -8.13 17.62 -2.43
C TYR A 108 -7.99 18.17 -1.00
N LEU A 109 -7.85 17.29 0.00
CA LEU A 109 -7.73 17.70 1.40
C LEU A 109 -6.48 18.56 1.65
N GLN A 110 -5.34 18.24 1.04
CA GLN A 110 -4.13 19.07 1.18
C GLN A 110 -4.34 20.50 0.62
N ARG A 111 -5.21 20.70 -0.36
CA ARG A 111 -5.50 22.05 -0.86
C ARG A 111 -6.40 22.83 0.08
N GLU A 112 -7.36 22.16 0.71
CA GLU A 112 -8.26 22.77 1.69
C GLU A 112 -7.49 23.08 2.99
N GLU A 113 -6.80 22.09 3.55
CA GLU A 113 -6.17 22.19 4.88
C GLU A 113 -4.77 22.81 4.87
N LEU A 114 -3.98 22.56 3.82
CA LEU A 114 -2.58 23.03 3.74
C LEU A 114 -2.37 24.13 2.69
N GLY A 115 -3.40 24.47 1.91
CA GLY A 115 -3.35 25.43 0.80
C GLY A 115 -2.69 24.90 -0.48
N GLU A 116 -1.79 23.92 -0.38
CA GLU A 116 -1.13 23.30 -1.52
C GLU A 116 -0.80 21.82 -1.29
N PRO A 117 -0.70 21.00 -2.37
CA PRO A 117 -0.31 19.61 -2.24
C PRO A 117 1.12 19.44 -1.72
N ILE A 118 1.32 18.44 -0.86
CA ILE A 118 2.64 18.10 -0.33
C ILE A 118 3.53 17.58 -1.48
N VAL A 119 4.70 18.19 -1.66
CA VAL A 119 5.72 17.74 -2.60
C VAL A 119 6.81 16.98 -1.86
N LEU A 120 7.06 15.74 -2.30
CA LEU A 120 8.10 14.85 -1.79
C LEU A 120 9.07 14.49 -2.90
N ASP A 121 10.37 14.50 -2.59
CA ASP A 121 11.36 13.81 -3.41
C ASP A 121 11.48 12.32 -3.04
N GLY A 122 12.28 11.57 -3.81
CA GLY A 122 12.44 10.13 -3.61
C GLY A 122 13.12 9.76 -2.28
N ALA A 123 14.01 10.61 -1.76
CA ALA A 123 14.71 10.37 -0.50
C ALA A 123 13.83 10.75 0.71
N GLU A 124 12.98 11.77 0.59
CA GLU A 124 11.98 12.12 1.58
C GLU A 124 10.91 11.04 1.70
N LEU A 125 10.40 10.55 0.57
CA LEU A 125 9.43 9.47 0.56
C LEU A 125 10.01 8.17 1.15
N ALA A 126 11.27 7.85 0.84
CA ALA A 126 11.93 6.66 1.40
C ALA A 126 12.02 6.70 2.93
N ASP A 127 12.37 7.85 3.49
CA ASP A 127 12.48 8.02 4.93
C ASP A 127 11.12 7.99 5.63
N ILE A 128 10.10 8.64 5.05
CA ILE A 128 8.73 8.57 5.56
C ILE A 128 8.26 7.10 5.56
N ILE A 129 8.51 6.36 4.47
CA ILE A 129 8.17 4.93 4.39
C ILE A 129 8.90 4.12 5.46
N ALA A 130 10.16 4.43 5.74
CA ALA A 130 10.93 3.81 6.81
C ALA A 130 10.28 4.07 8.17
N PHE A 131 9.93 5.32 8.45
CA PHE A 131 9.31 5.72 9.71
C PHE A 131 7.93 5.08 9.94
N VAL A 132 7.04 5.09 8.94
CA VAL A 132 5.68 4.55 9.10
C VAL A 132 5.63 3.03 9.24
N HIS A 133 6.73 2.33 8.96
CA HIS A 133 6.87 0.89 9.19
C HIS A 133 7.80 0.55 10.38
N ASP A 134 8.31 1.55 11.11
CA ASP A 134 9.22 1.35 12.23
C ASP A 134 8.49 1.62 13.56
N ALA A 135 7.97 0.55 14.18
CA ALA A 135 7.28 0.64 15.45
C ALA A 135 8.16 1.20 16.59
N GLU A 136 9.49 1.08 16.50
CA GLU A 136 10.39 1.65 17.51
C GLU A 136 10.56 3.16 17.34
N ALA A 137 10.65 3.65 16.12
CA ALA A 137 10.66 5.07 15.81
C ALA A 137 9.32 5.70 16.17
N GLN A 138 8.20 5.05 15.85
CA GLN A 138 6.85 5.54 16.18
C GLN A 138 6.58 5.64 17.68
N ARG A 139 7.13 4.75 18.51
CA ARG A 139 7.05 4.88 20.00
C ARG A 139 7.68 6.17 20.53
N ARG A 140 8.53 6.82 19.74
CA ARG A 140 9.18 8.09 20.09
C ARG A 140 8.53 9.30 19.43
N PHE A 141 7.44 9.11 18.69
CA PHE A 141 6.67 10.20 18.09
C PHE A 141 5.62 10.70 19.08
N SER A 142 5.50 12.03 19.19
CA SER A 142 4.64 12.71 20.14
C SER A 142 4.28 14.11 19.64
N ASP A 143 3.36 14.79 20.32
CA ASP A 143 3.04 16.20 20.01
C ASP A 143 4.28 17.10 20.01
N ALA A 144 5.31 16.77 20.80
CA ALA A 144 6.55 17.55 20.86
C ALA A 144 7.33 17.55 19.53
N ASP A 145 7.10 16.57 18.67
CA ASP A 145 7.74 16.48 17.34
C ASP A 145 7.01 17.32 16.28
N ILE A 146 5.81 17.82 16.59
CA ILE A 146 4.99 18.62 15.66
C ILE A 146 5.43 20.10 15.69
N PRO A 147 5.92 20.67 14.57
CA PRO A 147 6.29 22.07 14.49
C PRO A 147 5.10 23.00 14.80
N SER A 148 5.37 24.14 15.43
CA SER A 148 4.33 25.10 15.82
C SER A 148 3.44 25.57 14.67
N GLY A 149 4.00 25.75 13.46
CA GLY A 149 3.22 26.10 12.27
C GLY A 149 2.19 25.02 11.90
N ILE A 150 2.54 23.75 12.03
CA ILE A 150 1.63 22.62 11.76
C ILE A 150 0.60 22.46 12.88
N ARG A 151 1.03 22.60 14.14
CA ARG A 151 0.13 22.54 15.29
C ARG A 151 -1.00 23.58 15.21
N ASN A 152 -0.69 24.80 14.75
CA ASN A 152 -1.71 25.84 14.60
C ASN A 152 -2.76 25.46 13.55
N LEU A 153 -2.37 24.77 12.47
CA LEU A 153 -3.34 24.30 11.47
C LEU A 153 -4.31 23.29 12.10
N MET A 154 -3.79 22.36 12.90
CA MET A 154 -4.61 21.33 13.56
C MET A 154 -5.61 21.93 14.57
N HIS A 155 -5.25 22.98 15.31
CA HIS A 155 -6.16 23.62 16.26
C HIS A 155 -7.27 24.45 15.62
N HIS A 156 -7.03 25.04 14.44
CA HIS A 156 -8.08 25.80 13.75
C HIS A 156 -9.20 24.90 13.22
N MET A 157 -8.89 23.63 12.93
CA MET A 157 -9.88 22.64 12.52
C MET A 157 -10.80 22.23 13.69
N GLU A 158 -10.25 22.05 14.89
CA GLU A 158 -11.02 21.74 16.11
C GLU A 158 -12.03 22.86 16.46
N GLU A 159 -11.64 24.13 16.27
CA GLU A 159 -12.50 25.30 16.54
C GLU A 159 -13.64 25.46 15.52
N ASP A 160 -13.42 25.11 14.25
CA ASP A 160 -14.44 25.17 13.20
C ASP A 160 -15.49 24.04 13.36
N ASP A 161 -15.07 22.86 13.83
CA ASP A 161 -15.99 21.76 14.16
C ASP A 161 -16.90 22.09 15.36
N GLU A 162 -16.36 22.72 16.41
CA GLU A 162 -17.15 23.18 17.57
C GLU A 162 -18.20 24.25 17.17
N HIS A 163 -17.89 25.11 16.21
CA HIS A 163 -18.83 26.11 15.71
C HIS A 163 -19.96 25.54 14.84
N HIS A 164 -19.76 24.41 14.18
CA HIS A 164 -20.80 23.73 13.42
C HIS A 164 -21.78 22.95 14.30
N GLU A 165 -21.34 22.41 15.43
CA GLU A 165 -22.22 21.73 16.40
C GLU A 165 -23.19 22.72 17.09
N ASP A 166 -22.73 23.94 17.41
CA ASP A 166 -23.56 24.97 18.06
C ASP A 166 -24.70 25.53 17.17
N ASP A 167 -24.55 25.50 15.84
CA ASP A 167 -25.54 26.00 14.89
C ASP A 167 -26.66 24.96 14.61
N ASP A 168 -26.34 23.66 14.61
CA ASP A 168 -27.34 22.58 14.45
C ASP A 168 -28.30 22.51 15.67
N ASP A 169 -27.80 22.71 16.89
CA ASP A 169 -28.61 22.74 18.11
C ASP A 169 -29.58 23.95 18.16
N ARG A 170 -29.28 25.01 17.41
CA ARG A 170 -30.11 26.22 17.36
C ARG A 170 -31.25 26.13 16.34
N GLU A 171 -31.10 25.33 15.29
CA GLU A 171 -32.19 25.06 14.34
C GLU A 171 -33.25 24.10 14.91
N GLU A 172 -32.88 23.17 15.81
CA GLU A 172 -33.85 22.27 16.45
C GLU A 172 -34.71 22.94 17.56
N ALA A 173 -34.29 24.09 18.09
CA ALA A 173 -35.01 24.80 19.15
C ALA A 173 -36.16 25.71 18.65
N HIS A 174 -36.43 25.72 17.34
CA HIS A 174 -37.38 26.63 16.70
C HIS A 174 -38.68 25.99 16.14
N ASP A 175 -38.96 24.72 16.46
CA ASP A 175 -40.22 24.04 16.10
C ASP A 175 -41.19 23.88 17.30
#